data_AF-A0A401WYY0-F1
#
_entry.id   AF-A0A401WYY0-F1
#
_cell.length_a   1.000
_cell.length_b   1.000
_cell.length_c   1.000
_cell.angle_alpha   90.00
_cell.angle_beta   90.00
_cell.angle_gamma   90.00
#
_symmetry.space_group_name_H-M   'P 1'
#
loop_
_entity.id
_entity.type
_entity.pdbx_description
1 polymer ?
#
loop_
_entity_poly.entity_id
_entity_poly.type
_entity_poly.pdbx_seq_one_letter_code
_entity_poly.pdbx_strand_id
1 'polypeptide(L)' 'MSDFPDKWKGSLLLAADSIDKLRASDVERVLLDVPENDREELGRDISRCRPDLSDEIADILEESCPSP' A
#
# COMPACT_ATOMS: atom_id res chain seq x y z
N MET A 1 10.26 8.12 -13.44
CA MET A 1 9.22 7.07 -13.38
C MET A 1 9.44 6.39 -12.05
N SER A 2 8.51 6.57 -11.12
CA SER A 2 8.54 5.85 -9.84
C SER A 2 8.48 4.35 -10.18
N ASP A 3 9.53 3.61 -9.84
CA ASP A 3 9.67 2.18 -10.14
C ASP A 3 8.79 1.41 -9.16
N PHE A 4 7.47 1.52 -9.34
CA PHE A 4 6.52 0.76 -8.54
C PHE A 4 6.45 -0.68 -9.08
N PRO A 5 6.65 -1.71 -8.25
CA PRO A 5 6.78 -3.08 -8.73
C PRO A 5 5.58 -3.55 -9.55
N ASP A 6 5.84 -4.18 -10.70
CA ASP A 6 4.79 -4.73 -11.57
C ASP A 6 3.87 -5.73 -10.86
N LYS A 7 4.40 -6.47 -9.87
CA LYS A 7 3.60 -7.43 -9.06
C LYS A 7 2.44 -6.78 -8.31
N TRP A 8 2.55 -5.49 -7.98
CA TRP A 8 1.55 -4.74 -7.23
C TRP A 8 0.62 -3.92 -8.10
N LYS A 9 0.87 -3.85 -9.42
CA LYS A 9 0.03 -3.07 -10.33
C LYS A 9 -1.42 -3.50 -10.31
N GLY A 10 -1.70 -4.80 -10.14
CA GLY A 10 -3.06 -5.33 -10.03
C GLY A 10 -3.83 -4.69 -8.87
N SER A 11 -3.31 -4.81 -7.65
CA SER A 11 -3.93 -4.27 -6.44
C SER A 11 -3.97 -2.75 -6.45
N LEU A 12 -2.93 -2.09 -6.96
CA LEU A 12 -2.93 -0.63 -7.12
C LEU A 12 -4.08 -0.16 -8.03
N LEU A 13 -4.28 -0.81 -9.18
CA LEU A 13 -5.31 -0.45 -10.16
C LEU A 13 -6.75 -0.60 -9.65
N LEU A 14 -6.96 -1.30 -8.53
CA LEU A 14 -8.27 -1.38 -7.87
C LEU A 14 -8.69 -0.04 -7.24
N ALA A 15 -7.71 0.80 -6.86
CA ALA A 15 -7.97 2.03 -6.14
C ALA A 15 -7.39 3.29 -6.84
N ALA A 16 -6.33 3.15 -7.64
CA ALA A 16 -5.71 4.26 -8.37
C ALA A 16 -5.08 3.83 -9.70
N ASP A 17 -5.16 4.70 -10.72
CA ASP A 17 -4.53 4.41 -12.03
C ASP A 17 -2.99 4.31 -11.96
N SER A 18 -2.38 4.92 -10.94
CA SER A 18 -0.92 4.97 -10.75
C SER A 18 -0.56 5.30 -9.30
N ILE A 19 0.68 4.97 -8.90
CA ILE A 19 1.16 5.18 -7.54
C ILE A 19 1.16 6.67 -7.14
N ASP A 20 1.43 7.56 -8.09
CA ASP A 20 1.39 9.01 -7.90
C ASP A 20 -0.03 9.56 -7.70
N LYS A 21 -1.06 8.79 -8.07
CA LYS A 21 -2.48 9.14 -7.88
C LYS A 21 -3.11 8.46 -6.68
N LEU A 22 -2.40 7.55 -6.01
CA LEU A 22 -2.90 6.85 -4.83
C LEU A 22 -3.19 7.87 -3.71
N ARG A 23 -4.37 7.82 -3.12
CA ARG A 23 -4.75 8.67 -1.99
C ARG A 23 -4.65 7.87 -0.70
N ALA A 24 -4.48 8.57 0.42
CA ALA A 24 -4.42 7.95 1.75
C ALA A 24 -5.64 7.05 2.02
N SER A 25 -6.85 7.53 1.69
CA SER A 25 -8.09 6.75 1.77
C SER A 25 -8.17 5.49 0.89
N ASP A 26 -7.29 5.37 -0.09
CA ASP A 26 -7.22 4.25 -1.03
C ASP A 26 -6.11 3.25 -0.67
N VAL A 27 -5.14 3.65 0.17
CA VAL A 27 -4.02 2.81 0.65
C VAL A 27 -4.54 1.57 1.35
N GLU A 28 -5.53 1.73 2.24
CA GLU A 28 -6.15 0.63 2.97
C GLU A 28 -6.70 -0.43 2.01
N ARG A 29 -7.45 -0.02 0.97
CA ARG A 29 -7.97 -0.95 -0.03
C ARG A 29 -6.88 -1.73 -0.75
N VAL A 30 -5.80 -1.05 -1.12
CA VAL A 30 -4.67 -1.67 -1.82
C VAL A 30 -3.94 -2.67 -0.92
N LEU A 31 -3.73 -2.34 0.36
CA LEU A 31 -3.13 -3.23 1.34
C LEU A 31 -4.04 -4.41 1.70
N LEU A 32 -5.34 -4.19 1.87
CA LEU A 32 -6.28 -5.25 2.24
C LEU A 32 -6.57 -6.24 1.10
N ASP A 33 -6.34 -5.86 -0.15
CA ASP A 33 -6.50 -6.74 -1.33
C ASP A 33 -5.42 -7.84 -1.41
N VAL A 34 -4.23 -7.59 -0.87
CA VAL A 34 -3.15 -8.59 -0.84
C VAL A 34 -3.15 -9.42 0.45
N PRO A 35 -2.58 -10.64 0.43
CA PRO A 35 -2.40 -11.46 1.62
C PRO A 35 -1.64 -10.71 2.72
N GLU A 36 -1.97 -10.97 3.99
CA GLU A 36 -1.36 -10.29 5.15
C GLU A 36 0.18 -10.31 5.13
N ASN A 37 0.77 -11.45 4.77
CA ASN A 37 2.23 -11.62 4.63
C ASN A 37 2.87 -10.68 3.60
N ASP A 38 2.11 -10.23 2.62
CA ASP A 38 2.57 -9.36 1.53
C ASP A 38 2.28 -7.87 1.81
N ARG A 39 1.42 -7.55 2.78
CA ARG A 39 1.02 -6.17 3.11
C ARG A 39 2.20 -5.31 3.53
N GLU A 40 3.08 -5.84 4.37
CA GLU A 40 4.29 -5.12 4.80
C GLU A 40 5.21 -4.79 3.63
N GLU A 41 5.34 -5.72 2.67
CA GLU A 41 6.19 -5.52 1.48
C GLU A 41 5.56 -4.49 0.53
N LEU A 42 4.26 -4.64 0.23
CA LEU A 42 3.50 -3.69 -0.57
C LEU A 42 3.50 -2.29 0.06
N GLY A 43 3.25 -2.19 1.37
CA GLY A 43 3.30 -0.95 2.11
C GLY A 43 4.67 -0.27 1.99
N ARG A 44 5.77 -1.02 2.16
CA ARG A 44 7.13 -0.50 1.98
C ARG A 44 7.38 0.02 0.56
N ASP A 45 6.89 -0.68 -0.46
CA ASP A 45 7.05 -0.25 -1.86
C ASP A 45 6.20 0.98 -2.18
N ILE A 46 5.01 1.10 -1.60
CA ILE A 46 4.18 2.32 -1.67
C ILE A 46 4.90 3.48 -0.96
N SER A 47 5.36 3.31 0.28
CA SER A 47 6.08 4.35 1.05
C SER A 47 7.35 4.83 0.34
N ARG A 48 8.07 3.95 -0.37
CA ARG A 48 9.25 4.33 -1.17
C ARG A 48 8.88 5.28 -2.32
N CYS A 49 7.74 5.07 -2.95
CA CYS A 49 7.26 5.91 -4.06
C CYS A 49 6.51 7.15 -3.57
N ARG A 50 5.78 7.02 -2.45
CA ARG A 50 4.89 8.00 -1.85
C ARG A 50 5.17 8.10 -0.35
N PRO A 51 6.28 8.73 0.04
CA PRO A 51 6.64 8.87 1.45
C PRO A 51 5.61 9.68 2.25
N ASP A 52 4.80 10.50 1.57
CA ASP A 52 3.65 11.23 2.13
C ASP A 52 2.54 10.31 2.66
N LEU A 53 2.51 9.04 2.24
CA LEU A 53 1.55 8.03 2.70
C LEU A 53 2.12 7.11 3.78
N SER A 54 3.36 7.31 4.22
CA SER A 54 4.04 6.38 5.13
C SER A 54 3.35 6.25 6.49
N ASP A 55 2.84 7.35 7.03
CA ASP A 55 2.12 7.34 8.31
C ASP A 55 0.83 6.51 8.20
N GLU A 56 0.02 6.76 7.17
CA GLU A 56 -1.21 6.00 6.91
C GLU A 56 -0.94 4.50 6.71
N ILE A 57 0.12 4.16 5.98
CA ILE A 57 0.54 2.76 5.78
C ILE A 57 0.92 2.11 7.11
N ALA A 58 1.65 2.82 7.98
CA ALA A 58 2.05 2.31 9.27
C ALA A 58 0.82 2.08 10.19
N ASP A 59 -0.12 3.02 10.22
CA ASP A 59 -1.38 2.88 10.97
C ASP A 59 -2.17 1.64 10.52
N ILE A 60 -2.34 1.45 9.20
CA ILE A 60 -3.08 0.30 8.64
C ILE A 60 -2.39 -1.03 8.94
N LEU A 61 -1.05 -1.07 8.86
CA LEU A 61 -0.27 -2.27 9.16
C LEU A 61 -0.28 -2.60 10.66
N GLU A 62 -0.31 -1.59 11.53
CA GLU A 62 -0.45 -1.77 12.98
C GLU A 62 -1.85 -2.30 13.34
N GLU A 63 -2.92 -1.77 12.75
CA GLU A 63 -4.28 -2.27 12.96
C GLU A 63 -4.51 -3.67 12.39
N SER A 64 -3.85 -4.00 11.27
CA SER A 64 -3.97 -5.32 10.64
C SER A 64 -3.25 -6.43 11.41
N CYS A 65 -2.32 -6.09 12.31
CA CYS A 65 -1.61 -7.08 13.12
C CYS A 65 -2.43 -7.34 14.39
N PRO A 66 -3.19 -8.46 14.51
CA PRO A 66 -3.93 -8.74 15.73
C PRO A 66 -2.93 -8.88 16.89
N SER A 67 -3.06 -8.02 17.89
CA SER A 67 -2.37 -8.21 19.16
C SER A 67 -2.79 -9.56 19.79
N PRO A 68 -1.86 -10.34 20.37
CA PRO A 68 -2.11 -11.69 20.88
C PRO A 68 -3.06 -11.76 22.08
#